data_AF-A0A7S3NRZ9-F1
#
_entry.id   AF-A0A7S3NRZ9-F1
#
_cell.length_a   1.000
_cell.length_b   1.000
_cell.length_c   1.000
_cell.angle_alpha   90.00
_cell.angle_beta   90.00
_cell.angle_gamma   90.00
#
_symmetry.space_group_name_H-M   'P 1'
#
loop_
_entity.id
_entity.type
_entity.pdbx_description
1 polymer ?
#
loop_
_entity_poly.entity_id
_entity_poly.type
_entity_poly.pdbx_seq_one_letter_code
_entity_poly.pdbx_strand_id
1 'polypeptide(L)'
;MNTIKNAKGDAALIGKSICMRFIIHIVGDIHQPLHTATYFSELFPKGDLGGNLFEIFYPLKHSLKKLHTFWDACANKYSASIKVPLTDAHYEKLQGYSANITEVWPRSALKSELKVKSFEDWCKESGKLAKEVAYDNLNLHSGDTITQEYDDKARDVIDKQLALGGYRLADSLKTLLKLVPDSVIHELLEEL
;
A
#
# COMPACT_ATOMS: atom_id res chain seq x y z
N MET A 1 13.59 -35.95 34.07
CA MET A 1 13.71 -35.64 32.64
C MET A 1 14.15 -34.19 32.53
N ASN A 2 15.36 -33.93 32.06
CA ASN A 2 15.90 -32.57 32.00
C ASN A 2 15.47 -31.93 30.69
N THR A 3 14.96 -30.70 30.73
CA THR A 3 14.53 -29.94 29.53
C THR A 3 15.22 -28.59 29.53
N ILE A 4 15.81 -28.22 28.39
CA ILE A 4 16.34 -26.89 28.13
C ILE A 4 15.19 -26.02 27.63
N LYS A 5 14.96 -24.86 28.25
CA LYS A 5 14.08 -23.82 27.72
C LYS A 5 14.95 -22.70 27.15
N ASN A 6 14.67 -22.27 25.93
CA ASN A 6 15.25 -21.03 25.40
C ASN A 6 14.83 -19.86 26.31
N ALA A 7 15.73 -18.90 26.51
CA ALA A 7 15.38 -17.63 27.13
C ALA A 7 14.27 -16.97 26.29
N LYS A 8 13.02 -17.08 26.74
CA LYS A 8 11.91 -16.28 26.23
C LYS A 8 12.15 -14.86 26.76
N GLY A 9 12.88 -14.06 26.00
CA GLY A 9 13.21 -12.68 26.37
C GLY A 9 13.36 -11.84 25.13
N ASP A 10 12.81 -10.63 25.17
CA ASP A 10 12.92 -9.43 24.31
C ASP A 10 13.24 -9.59 22.82
N ALA A 11 14.29 -10.33 22.44
CA ALA A 11 14.65 -10.62 21.05
C ALA A 11 13.51 -11.27 20.24
N ALA A 12 12.73 -12.18 20.86
CA ALA A 12 11.57 -12.78 20.21
C ALA A 12 10.42 -11.77 20.01
N LEU A 13 10.25 -10.81 20.93
CA LEU A 13 9.25 -9.76 20.83
C LEU A 13 9.64 -8.70 19.80
N ILE A 14 10.91 -8.29 19.77
CA ILE A 14 11.47 -7.38 18.77
C ILE A 14 11.35 -7.99 17.37
N GLY A 15 11.69 -9.27 17.21
CA GLY A 15 11.53 -9.98 15.94
C GLY A 15 10.08 -9.96 15.44
N LYS A 16 9.11 -10.29 16.31
CA LYS A 16 7.68 -10.20 15.99
C LYS A 16 7.26 -8.77 15.62
N SER A 17 7.71 -7.78 16.39
CA SER A 17 7.41 -6.35 16.15
C SER A 17 7.91 -5.90 14.78
N ILE A 18 9.13 -6.31 14.40
CA ILE A 18 9.72 -6.05 13.08
C ILE A 18 8.89 -6.73 11.98
N CYS A 19 8.59 -8.03 12.12
CA CYS A 19 7.80 -8.78 11.14
C CYS A 19 6.40 -8.15 10.94
N MET A 20 5.75 -7.69 12.01
CA MET A 20 4.45 -7.04 11.93
C MET A 20 4.52 -5.72 11.15
N ARG A 21 5.53 -4.88 11.41
CA ARG A 21 5.75 -3.66 10.63
C ARG A 21 5.99 -3.95 9.16
N PHE A 22 6.79 -4.98 8.85
CA PHE A 22 7.02 -5.40 7.47
C PHE A 22 5.73 -5.86 6.78
N ILE A 23 4.91 -6.68 7.43
CA ILE A 23 3.64 -7.13 6.85
C ILE A 23 2.72 -5.94 6.58
N ILE A 24 2.60 -5.00 7.53
CA ILE A 24 1.78 -3.79 7.35
C ILE A 24 2.29 -2.99 6.13
N HIS A 25 3.60 -2.80 6.01
CA HIS A 25 4.20 -2.01 4.93
C HIS A 25 4.09 -2.69 3.57
N ILE A 26 4.54 -3.95 3.46
CA ILE A 26 4.58 -4.71 2.20
C ILE A 26 3.17 -4.93 1.64
N VAL A 27 2.16 -5.15 2.50
CA VAL A 27 0.77 -5.25 2.03
C VAL A 27 0.29 -3.91 1.46
N GLY A 28 0.76 -2.78 1.97
CA GLY A 28 0.53 -1.47 1.34
C GLY A 28 1.22 -1.39 -0.04
N ASP A 29 2.53 -1.63 -0.07
CA ASP A 29 3.34 -1.50 -1.29
C ASP A 29 2.88 -2.40 -2.43
N ILE A 30 2.51 -3.65 -2.14
CA ILE A 30 2.06 -4.59 -3.20
C ILE A 30 0.76 -4.13 -3.88
N HIS A 31 0.00 -3.23 -3.25
CA HIS A 31 -1.20 -2.63 -3.85
C HIS A 31 -0.89 -1.33 -4.62
N GLN A 32 0.33 -0.79 -4.55
CA GLN A 32 0.78 0.31 -5.39
C GLN A 32 1.21 -0.25 -6.76
N PRO A 33 0.51 0.09 -7.88
CA PRO A 33 0.80 -0.51 -9.19
C PRO A 33 2.28 -0.52 -9.61
N LEU A 34 2.98 0.60 -9.43
CA LEU A 34 4.38 0.78 -9.84
C LEU A 34 5.40 0.09 -8.93
N HIS A 35 5.00 -0.47 -7.78
CA HIS A 35 5.85 -1.36 -6.98
C HIS A 35 5.89 -2.79 -7.53
N THR A 36 5.08 -3.10 -8.55
CA THR A 36 4.91 -4.45 -9.11
C THR A 36 5.23 -4.55 -10.60
N ALA A 37 5.70 -3.46 -11.21
CA ALA A 37 5.98 -3.39 -12.64
C ALA A 37 7.23 -2.55 -12.94
N THR A 38 7.78 -2.73 -14.13
CA THR A 38 8.83 -1.89 -14.69
C THR A 38 8.51 -1.70 -16.17
N TYR A 39 8.67 -0.47 -16.67
CA TYR A 39 8.36 -0.12 -18.05
C TYR A 39 9.62 -0.13 -18.91
N PHE A 40 9.56 -0.82 -20.05
CA PHE A 40 10.63 -0.92 -21.03
C PHE A 40 10.27 -0.14 -22.29
N SER A 41 11.22 0.63 -22.81
CA SER A 41 11.12 1.35 -24.07
C SER A 41 12.52 1.59 -24.65
N GLU A 42 12.61 2.24 -25.82
CA GLU A 42 13.89 2.71 -26.35
C GLU A 42 14.61 3.67 -25.38
N LEU A 43 13.85 4.48 -24.63
CA LEU A 43 14.38 5.37 -23.60
C LEU A 43 14.82 4.61 -22.34
N PHE A 44 14.18 3.47 -22.05
CA PHE A 44 14.41 2.66 -20.85
C PHE A 44 14.73 1.19 -21.18
N PRO A 45 15.88 0.88 -21.82
CA PRO A 45 16.20 -0.47 -22.27
C PRO A 45 16.43 -1.46 -21.10
N LYS A 46 16.67 -0.95 -19.88
CA LYS A 46 16.83 -1.74 -18.65
C LYS A 46 15.63 -1.66 -17.71
N GLY A 47 14.52 -1.09 -18.18
CA GLY A 47 13.39 -0.73 -17.35
C GLY A 47 13.53 0.66 -16.73
N ASP A 48 12.41 1.24 -16.33
CA ASP A 48 12.32 2.60 -15.78
C ASP A 48 12.34 2.65 -14.24
N LEU A 49 12.70 1.52 -13.61
CA LEU A 49 12.72 1.34 -12.16
C LEU A 49 11.35 1.59 -11.51
N GLY A 50 10.28 1.11 -12.16
CA GLY A 50 8.90 1.25 -11.67
C GLY A 50 8.44 2.70 -11.71
N GLY A 51 8.69 3.41 -12.81
CA GLY A 51 8.30 4.82 -12.95
C GLY A 51 9.23 5.82 -12.26
N ASN A 52 10.38 5.39 -11.73
CA ASN A 52 11.35 6.29 -11.08
C ASN A 52 12.22 7.05 -12.09
N LEU A 53 12.38 6.53 -13.30
CA LEU A 53 13.04 7.20 -14.42
C LEU A 53 12.04 7.85 -15.40
N PHE A 54 10.75 7.57 -15.22
CA PHE A 54 9.68 8.13 -16.03
C PHE A 54 9.22 9.45 -15.42
N GLU A 55 9.36 10.54 -16.17
CA GLU A 55 8.97 11.87 -15.71
C GLU A 55 7.61 12.27 -16.28
N ILE A 56 6.82 12.99 -15.49
CA ILE A 56 5.56 13.60 -15.90
C ILE A 56 5.52 15.04 -15.41
N PHE A 57 4.90 15.94 -16.16
CA PHE A 57 4.55 17.26 -15.66
C PHE A 57 3.19 17.16 -14.96
N TYR A 58 3.15 17.49 -13.66
CA TYR A 58 1.91 17.48 -12.87
C TYR A 58 1.34 18.89 -12.70
N PRO A 59 0.25 19.25 -13.41
CA PRO A 59 -0.28 20.62 -13.38
C PRO A 59 -0.61 21.13 -11.98
N LEU A 60 -1.20 20.29 -11.11
CA LEU A 60 -1.60 20.69 -9.74
C LEU A 60 -0.41 21.16 -8.88
N LYS A 61 0.79 20.66 -9.16
CA LYS A 61 2.03 21.02 -8.44
C LYS A 61 2.95 21.91 -9.25
N HIS A 62 2.54 22.30 -10.46
CA HIS A 62 3.33 23.11 -11.39
C HIS A 62 4.80 22.65 -11.48
N SER A 63 5.03 21.33 -11.52
CA SER A 63 6.39 20.76 -11.49
C SER A 63 6.48 19.42 -12.20
N LEU A 64 7.67 19.15 -12.72
CA LEU A 64 8.07 17.80 -13.14
C LEU A 64 8.16 16.90 -11.90
N LYS A 65 7.60 15.70 -12.02
CA LYS A 65 7.59 14.65 -11.00
C LYS A 65 7.91 13.31 -11.65
N LYS A 66 8.60 12.46 -10.91
CA LYS A 66 8.68 11.04 -11.26
C LYS A 66 7.29 10.44 -11.17
N LEU A 67 6.92 9.63 -12.14
CA LEU A 67 5.65 8.92 -12.16
C LEU A 67 5.47 8.11 -10.87
N HIS A 68 6.53 7.43 -10.41
CA HIS A 68 6.52 6.69 -9.14
C HIS A 68 6.11 7.57 -7.95
N THR A 69 6.72 8.74 -7.81
CA THR A 69 6.44 9.67 -6.71
C THR A 69 5.01 10.21 -6.77
N PHE A 70 4.44 10.39 -7.97
CA PHE A 70 3.04 10.78 -8.11
C PHE A 70 2.09 9.71 -7.54
N TRP A 71 2.34 8.44 -7.86
CA TRP A 71 1.54 7.31 -7.37
C TRP A 71 1.74 7.05 -5.88
N ASP A 72 2.98 7.06 -5.38
CA ASP A 72 3.29 6.93 -3.93
C ASP A 72 2.62 8.03 -3.10
N ALA A 73 2.61 9.27 -3.62
CA ALA A 73 1.95 10.39 -2.97
C ALA A 73 0.42 10.35 -3.09
N CYS A 74 -0.15 9.27 -3.62
CA CYS A 74 -1.59 9.10 -3.86
C CYS A 74 -2.17 10.26 -4.68
N ALA A 75 -1.48 10.68 -5.76
CA ALA A 75 -1.84 11.86 -6.55
C ALA A 75 -2.07 13.13 -5.70
N ASN A 76 -1.32 13.24 -4.59
CA ASN A 76 -1.44 14.27 -3.55
C ASN A 76 -2.83 14.35 -2.88
N LYS A 77 -3.68 13.33 -3.02
CA LYS A 77 -5.05 13.33 -2.47
C LYS A 77 -5.08 13.34 -0.94
N TYR A 78 -4.15 12.62 -0.30
CA TYR A 78 -4.06 12.48 1.16
C TYR A 78 -2.89 13.26 1.76
N SER A 79 -2.64 14.48 1.28
CA SER A 79 -1.44 15.25 1.59
C SER A 79 -1.47 16.01 2.92
N ALA A 80 -2.25 15.56 3.91
CA ALA A 80 -2.17 16.16 5.24
C ALA A 80 -0.75 15.97 5.79
N SER A 81 -0.15 17.04 6.33
CA SER A 81 1.17 16.96 6.97
C SER A 81 1.08 16.23 8.31
N ILE A 82 0.98 14.91 8.25
CA ILE A 82 0.93 14.04 9.43
C ILE A 82 2.38 13.75 9.84
N LYS A 83 2.76 14.24 11.01
CA LYS A 83 4.08 13.99 11.61
C LYS A 83 3.92 13.19 12.89
N VAL A 84 4.90 12.33 13.16
CA VAL A 84 5.02 11.62 14.43
C VAL A 84 5.66 12.53 15.49
N PRO A 85 5.28 12.42 16.79
CA PRO A 85 4.21 11.56 17.31
C PRO A 85 2.81 12.01 16.83
N LEU A 86 1.91 11.05 16.64
CA LEU A 86 0.55 11.33 16.18
C LEU A 86 -0.25 12.01 17.30
N THR A 87 -0.94 13.09 16.97
CA THR A 87 -1.90 13.76 17.85
C THR A 87 -3.31 13.20 17.61
N ASP A 88 -4.25 13.48 18.49
CA ASP A 88 -5.65 13.09 18.31
C ASP A 88 -6.23 13.63 16.98
N ALA A 89 -5.85 14.85 16.61
CA ALA A 89 -6.22 15.44 15.32
C ALA A 89 -5.63 14.66 14.12
N HIS A 90 -4.41 14.12 14.25
CA HIS A 90 -3.85 13.25 13.22
C HIS A 90 -4.64 11.93 13.11
N TYR A 91 -5.04 11.34 14.24
CA TYR A 91 -5.87 10.12 14.25
C TYR A 91 -7.25 10.36 13.65
N GLU A 92 -7.93 11.43 14.05
CA GLU A 92 -9.24 11.81 13.50
C GLU A 92 -9.15 12.00 11.97
N LYS A 93 -8.08 12.63 11.49
CA LYS A 93 -7.87 12.83 10.05
C LYS A 93 -7.67 11.51 9.30
N LEU A 94 -6.83 10.62 9.82
CA LEU A 94 -6.59 9.30 9.23
C LEU A 94 -7.85 8.43 9.24
N GLN A 95 -8.62 8.48 10.32
CA GLN A 95 -9.92 7.82 10.42
C GLN A 95 -10.90 8.37 9.40
N GLY A 96 -10.95 9.69 9.21
CA GLY A 96 -11.78 10.32 8.17
C GLY A 96 -11.40 9.87 6.75
N TYR A 97 -10.11 9.77 6.44
CA TYR A 97 -9.66 9.21 5.16
C TYR A 97 -10.09 7.76 4.98
N SER A 98 -9.88 6.93 6.00
CA SER A 98 -10.30 5.52 5.99
C SER A 98 -11.81 5.37 5.84
N ALA A 99 -12.61 6.16 6.57
CA ALA A 99 -14.07 6.16 6.49
C ALA A 99 -14.54 6.50 5.07
N ASN A 100 -14.03 7.57 4.47
CA ASN A 100 -14.40 7.97 3.12
C ASN A 100 -14.01 6.89 2.08
N ILE A 101 -12.80 6.35 2.16
CA ILE A 101 -12.33 5.30 1.24
C ILE A 101 -13.22 4.05 1.36
N THR A 102 -13.55 3.64 2.58
CA THR A 102 -14.35 2.44 2.84
C THR A 102 -15.84 2.63 2.58
N GLU A 103 -16.34 3.86 2.58
CA GLU A 103 -17.68 4.22 2.11
C GLU A 103 -17.78 4.08 0.58
N VAL A 104 -16.81 4.61 -0.18
CA VAL A 104 -16.78 4.49 -1.65
C VAL A 104 -16.51 3.04 -2.08
N TRP A 105 -15.58 2.37 -1.41
CA TRP A 105 -15.19 0.99 -1.68
C TRP A 105 -15.49 0.09 -0.48
N PRO A 106 -16.77 -0.22 -0.21
CA PRO A 106 -17.13 -1.13 0.87
C PRO A 106 -16.70 -2.55 0.51
N ARG A 107 -16.49 -3.40 1.52
CA ARG A 107 -16.14 -4.82 1.30
C ARG A 107 -17.15 -5.54 0.40
N SER A 108 -18.42 -5.11 0.42
CA SER A 108 -19.47 -5.66 -0.42
C SER A 108 -19.25 -5.41 -1.92
N ALA A 109 -18.63 -4.29 -2.29
CA ALA A 109 -18.27 -3.95 -3.66
C ALA A 109 -17.01 -4.70 -4.14
N LEU A 110 -16.14 -5.11 -3.22
CA LEU A 110 -14.86 -5.77 -3.51
C LEU A 110 -14.87 -7.28 -3.24
N LYS A 111 -16.05 -7.91 -3.22
CA LYS A 111 -16.22 -9.33 -2.83
C LYS A 111 -15.37 -10.28 -3.68
N SER A 112 -15.26 -10.04 -4.98
CA SER A 112 -14.47 -10.86 -5.90
C SER A 112 -12.98 -10.76 -5.60
N GLU A 113 -12.46 -9.54 -5.52
CA GLU A 113 -11.06 -9.22 -5.29
C GLU A 113 -10.61 -9.71 -3.90
N LEU A 114 -11.49 -9.62 -2.90
CA LEU A 114 -11.19 -10.09 -1.54
C LEU A 114 -11.14 -11.63 -1.42
N LYS A 115 -11.57 -12.39 -2.44
CA LYS A 115 -11.34 -13.85 -2.47
C LYS A 115 -9.90 -14.21 -2.81
N VAL A 116 -9.17 -13.32 -3.47
CA VAL A 116 -7.76 -13.51 -3.80
C VAL A 116 -6.94 -13.28 -2.54
N LYS A 117 -6.23 -14.32 -2.10
CA LYS A 117 -5.45 -14.31 -0.84
C LYS A 117 -3.95 -14.43 -1.03
N SER A 118 -3.48 -14.76 -2.24
CA SER A 118 -2.06 -14.94 -2.52
C SER A 118 -1.40 -13.59 -2.80
N PHE A 119 -0.19 -13.39 -2.27
CA PHE A 119 0.61 -12.20 -2.59
C PHE A 119 1.00 -12.16 -4.07
N GLU A 120 1.24 -13.32 -4.69
CA GLU A 120 1.58 -13.40 -6.11
C GLU A 120 0.46 -12.85 -6.99
N ASP A 121 -0.79 -13.18 -6.69
CA ASP A 121 -1.93 -12.70 -7.46
C ASP A 121 -2.21 -11.21 -7.19
N TRP A 122 -1.99 -10.73 -5.96
CA TRP A 122 -2.05 -9.29 -5.68
C TRP A 122 -0.99 -8.53 -6.50
N CYS A 123 0.21 -9.08 -6.64
CA CYS A 123 1.26 -8.52 -7.49
C CYS A 123 0.82 -8.46 -8.96
N LYS A 124 0.20 -9.53 -9.49
CA LYS A 124 -0.34 -9.56 -10.86
C LYS A 124 -1.46 -8.54 -11.07
N GLU A 125 -2.37 -8.40 -10.11
CA GLU A 125 -3.44 -7.40 -10.14
C GLU A 125 -2.88 -5.98 -10.21
N SER A 126 -1.94 -5.63 -9.34
CA SER A 126 -1.28 -4.34 -9.34
C SER A 126 -0.45 -4.10 -10.61
N GLY A 127 0.24 -5.11 -11.12
CA GLY A 127 1.02 -5.01 -12.36
C GLY A 127 0.13 -4.77 -13.59
N LYS A 128 -1.07 -5.35 -13.60
CA LYS A 128 -2.09 -5.06 -14.62
C LYS A 128 -2.52 -3.59 -14.57
N LEU A 129 -2.79 -3.05 -13.37
CA LEU A 129 -3.13 -1.64 -13.18
C LEU A 129 -1.98 -0.71 -13.58
N ALA A 130 -0.73 -1.14 -13.40
CA ALA A 130 0.42 -0.36 -13.84
C ALA A 130 0.36 -0.14 -15.36
N LYS A 131 0.13 -1.21 -16.13
CA LYS A 131 -0.02 -1.11 -17.58
C LYS A 131 -1.26 -0.32 -18.00
N GLU A 132 -2.42 -0.68 -17.46
CA GLU A 132 -3.71 -0.17 -17.94
C GLU A 132 -3.96 1.27 -17.52
N VAL A 133 -3.45 1.70 -16.36
CA VAL A 133 -3.76 3.00 -15.77
C VAL A 133 -2.50 3.82 -15.51
N ALA A 134 -1.49 3.29 -14.82
CA ALA A 134 -0.30 4.10 -14.50
C ALA A 134 0.47 4.57 -15.74
N TYR A 135 0.61 3.71 -16.74
CA TYR A 135 1.18 4.06 -18.05
C TYR A 135 0.10 4.33 -19.12
N ASP A 136 -1.17 4.47 -18.72
CA ASP A 136 -2.32 4.78 -19.59
C ASP A 136 -2.41 3.91 -20.86
N ASN A 137 -2.41 2.58 -20.70
CA ASN A 137 -2.33 1.63 -21.82
C ASN A 137 -1.14 1.89 -22.76
N LEU A 138 -0.03 2.35 -22.20
CA LEU A 138 1.21 2.73 -22.90
C LEU A 138 1.07 3.98 -23.80
N ASN A 139 0.01 4.77 -23.63
CA ASN A 139 -0.16 6.03 -24.36
C ASN A 139 0.54 7.21 -23.67
N LEU A 140 0.86 7.08 -22.38
CA LEU A 140 1.62 8.08 -21.65
C LEU A 140 3.11 7.92 -21.96
N HIS A 141 3.78 9.02 -22.30
CA HIS A 141 5.21 9.09 -22.57
C HIS A 141 5.95 9.92 -21.51
N SER A 142 7.24 9.63 -21.32
CA SER A 142 8.04 10.38 -20.36
C SER A 142 8.22 11.82 -20.82
N GLY A 143 7.96 12.77 -19.93
CA GLY A 143 7.91 14.21 -20.22
C GLY A 143 6.50 14.74 -20.48
N ASP A 144 5.51 13.87 -20.64
CA ASP A 144 4.13 14.28 -20.90
C ASP A 144 3.53 15.06 -19.72
N THR A 145 2.62 15.97 -20.05
CA THR A 145 1.75 16.59 -19.06
C THR A 145 0.56 15.68 -18.80
N ILE A 146 0.38 15.24 -17.55
CA ILE A 146 -0.80 14.45 -17.20
C ILE A 146 -2.07 15.28 -17.29
N THR A 147 -3.09 14.71 -17.92
CA THR A 147 -4.41 15.35 -18.10
C THR A 147 -5.25 15.23 -16.82
N GLN A 148 -6.33 16.01 -16.74
CA GLN A 148 -7.31 15.83 -15.65
C GLN A 148 -7.93 14.43 -15.69
N GLU A 149 -8.23 13.90 -16.88
CA GLU A 149 -8.76 12.55 -17.05
C GLU A 149 -7.81 11.49 -16.49
N TYR A 150 -6.50 11.63 -16.73
CA TYR A 150 -5.50 10.75 -16.14
C TYR A 150 -5.47 10.86 -14.60
N ASP A 151 -5.45 12.09 -14.06
CA ASP A 151 -5.46 12.33 -12.60
C ASP A 151 -6.69 11.71 -11.93
N ASP A 152 -7.87 11.84 -12.55
CA ASP A 152 -9.13 11.26 -12.06
C ASP A 152 -9.08 9.73 -12.07
N LYS A 153 -8.70 9.11 -13.21
CA LYS A 153 -8.53 7.65 -13.32
C LYS A 153 -7.52 7.11 -12.31
N ALA A 154 -6.39 7.80 -12.13
CA ALA A 154 -5.37 7.40 -11.18
C ALA A 154 -5.93 7.45 -9.74
N ARG A 155 -6.64 8.52 -9.38
CA ARG A 155 -7.25 8.67 -8.04
C ARG A 155 -8.30 7.61 -7.74
N ASP A 156 -9.10 7.22 -8.73
CA ASP A 156 -10.08 6.14 -8.56
C ASP A 156 -9.39 4.79 -8.27
N VAL A 157 -8.31 4.49 -9.00
CA VAL A 157 -7.50 3.28 -8.74
C VAL A 157 -6.82 3.35 -7.38
N ILE A 158 -6.25 4.50 -7.02
CA ILE A 158 -5.59 4.71 -5.72
C ILE A 158 -6.57 4.41 -4.58
N ASP A 159 -7.78 4.97 -4.61
CA ASP A 159 -8.78 4.72 -3.56
C ASP A 159 -9.16 3.24 -3.47
N LYS A 160 -9.38 2.60 -4.62
CA LYS A 160 -9.72 1.17 -4.67
C LYS A 160 -8.59 0.31 -4.11
N GLN A 161 -7.34 0.62 -4.45
CA GLN A 161 -6.16 -0.12 -3.99
C GLN A 161 -5.88 0.11 -2.50
N LEU A 162 -6.09 1.33 -1.98
CA LEU A 162 -6.03 1.62 -0.54
C LEU A 162 -7.09 0.81 0.23
N ALA A 163 -8.32 0.73 -0.29
CA ALA A 163 -9.38 -0.09 0.31
C ALA A 163 -9.02 -1.58 0.30
N LEU A 164 -8.60 -2.11 -0.86
CA LEU A 164 -8.19 -3.51 -1.01
C LEU A 164 -7.03 -3.87 -0.09
N GLY A 165 -5.97 -3.05 -0.07
CA GLY A 165 -4.80 -3.23 0.79
C GLY A 165 -5.18 -3.25 2.26
N GLY A 166 -5.99 -2.29 2.71
CA GLY A 166 -6.48 -2.24 4.09
C GLY A 166 -7.32 -3.46 4.49
N TYR A 167 -8.24 -3.89 3.62
CA TYR A 167 -9.09 -5.06 3.89
C TYR A 167 -8.32 -6.38 3.87
N ARG A 168 -7.41 -6.56 2.92
CA ARG A 168 -6.54 -7.74 2.81
C ARG A 168 -5.57 -7.80 3.98
N LEU A 169 -4.99 -6.66 4.40
CA LEU A 169 -4.18 -6.58 5.62
C LEU A 169 -5.00 -7.01 6.83
N ALA A 170 -6.22 -6.48 7.01
CA ALA A 170 -7.08 -6.84 8.13
C ALA A 170 -7.40 -8.35 8.16
N ASP A 171 -7.65 -8.98 7.01
CA ASP A 171 -7.89 -10.42 6.91
C ASP A 171 -6.63 -11.24 7.25
N SER A 172 -5.47 -10.82 6.75
CA SER A 172 -4.18 -11.45 7.04
C SER A 172 -3.86 -11.37 8.53
N LEU A 173 -4.02 -10.19 9.15
CA LEU A 173 -3.79 -10.00 10.58
C LEU A 173 -4.73 -10.83 11.44
N LYS A 174 -6.04 -10.90 11.10
CA LYS A 174 -6.99 -11.78 11.79
C LYS A 174 -6.61 -13.25 11.69
N THR A 175 -6.04 -13.66 10.57
CA THR A 175 -5.56 -15.05 10.38
C THR A 175 -4.33 -15.30 11.25
N LEU A 176 -3.37 -14.38 11.27
CA LEU A 176 -2.16 -14.48 12.10
C LEU A 176 -2.48 -14.49 13.60
N LEU A 177 -3.43 -13.67 14.05
CA LEU A 177 -3.83 -13.62 15.47
C LEU A 177 -4.39 -14.95 15.97
N LYS A 178 -5.08 -15.73 15.12
CA LYS A 178 -5.56 -17.08 15.48
C LYS A 178 -4.43 -18.10 15.69
N LEU A 179 -3.23 -17.80 15.20
CA LEU A 179 -2.05 -18.64 15.36
C LEU A 179 -1.25 -18.28 16.62
N VAL A 180 -1.60 -17.18 17.30
CA VAL A 180 -1.00 -16.77 18.57
C VAL A 180 -1.75 -17.47 19.70
N PRO A 181 -1.07 -18.25 20.57
CA PRO A 181 -1.72 -18.88 21.72
C PRO A 181 -2.29 -17.82 22.68
N ASP A 182 -3.49 -18.06 23.22
CA ASP A 182 -4.19 -17.13 24.14
C ASP A 182 -3.32 -16.69 25.32
N SER A 183 -2.44 -17.57 25.81
CA SER A 183 -1.51 -17.28 26.91
C SER A 183 -0.56 -16.11 26.61
N VAL A 184 -0.26 -15.81 25.34
CA VAL A 184 0.61 -14.70 24.93
C VAL A 184 -0.18 -13.40 24.77
N ILE A 185 -1.48 -13.49 24.44
CA ILE A 185 -2.35 -12.32 24.29
C ILE A 185 -2.67 -11.73 25.67
N HIS A 186 -2.86 -12.57 26.69
CA HIS A 186 -3.11 -12.12 28.05
C HIS A 186 -1.90 -11.42 28.68
N GLU A 187 -0.66 -11.92 28.51
CA GLU A 187 0.56 -11.24 28.99
C GLU A 187 0.71 -9.83 28.39
N LEU A 188 0.39 -9.64 27.11
CA LEU A 188 0.49 -8.33 26.43
C LEU A 188 -0.59 -7.31 26.85
N LEU A 189 -1.73 -7.79 27.36
CA LEU A 189 -2.83 -6.93 27.82
C LEU A 189 -2.72 -6.56 29.30
N GLU A 190 -1.95 -7.32 30.09
CA GLU A 190 -1.68 -6.99 31.50
C GLU A 190 -0.51 -5.99 31.67
N GLU A 191 0.32 -5.81 30.63
CA GLU A 191 1.42 -4.82 30.59
C GLU A 191 1.01 -3.45 30.02
N LEU A 192 -0.26 -3.27 29.61
CA LEU A 192 -0.85 -2.03 29.10
C LEU A 192 -1.87 -1.43 30.09
#